data_AF-A0A4Y2RRF5-F1
#
_entry.id   AF-A0A4Y2RRF5-F1
#
_cell.length_a   1.000
_cell.length_b   1.000
_cell.length_c   1.000
_cell.angle_alpha   90.00
_cell.angle_beta   90.00
_cell.angle_gamma   90.00
#
_symmetry.space_group_name_H-M   'P 1'
#
loop_
_entity.id
_entity.type
_entity.pdbx_description
1 polymer ?
#
loop_
_entity_poly.entity_id
_entity_poly.type
_entity_poly.pdbx_seq_one_letter_code
_entity_poly.pdbx_strand_id
1 'polypeptide(L)'
;MFPKPGQNQKLPGNYRPISLLRNLGNIYKKVIRAKLKEHCSDLQIIPDEQYGFRLNHGCVHQLLRVTNLITHGFNNKLYTGGVFLDVCKAFDRM
;
A
#
# COMPACT_ATOMS: atom_id res chain seq x y z
N MET A 1 17.83 9.26 -6.72
CA MET A 1 17.38 7.85 -6.86
C MET A 1 17.84 7.09 -5.62
N PHE A 2 16.97 6.27 -5.01
CA PHE A 2 17.33 5.49 -3.81
C PHE A 2 17.51 4.00 -4.15
N PRO A 3 18.55 3.31 -3.66
CA PRO A 3 18.72 1.89 -3.91
C PRO A 3 17.63 1.08 -3.22
N LYS A 4 17.15 0.01 -3.87
CA LYS A 4 16.25 -0.96 -3.24
C LYS A 4 17.06 -1.83 -2.25
N PRO A 5 16.57 -2.06 -1.02
CA PRO A 5 17.26 -2.90 -0.05
C PRO A 5 17.39 -4.33 -0.58
N GLY A 6 18.52 -4.98 -0.28
CA GLY A 6 18.79 -6.38 -0.67
C GLY A 6 19.09 -6.61 -2.16
N GLN A 7 19.26 -5.55 -2.98
CA GLN A 7 19.54 -5.67 -4.41
C GLN A 7 20.93 -5.15 -4.79
N ASN A 8 21.47 -5.68 -5.89
CA ASN A 8 22.78 -5.27 -6.41
C ASN A 8 22.73 -3.81 -6.92
N GLN A 9 23.53 -2.94 -6.30
CA GLN A 9 23.57 -1.51 -6.59
C GLN A 9 24.22 -1.17 -7.93
N LYS A 10 24.92 -2.12 -8.56
CA LYS A 10 25.52 -1.90 -9.89
C LYS A 10 24.49 -1.86 -11.03
N LEU A 11 23.27 -2.34 -10.79
CA LEU A 11 22.23 -2.38 -11.80
C LEU A 11 21.29 -1.16 -11.67
N PRO A 12 21.11 -0.35 -12.73
CA PRO A 12 20.29 0.87 -12.66
C PRO A 12 18.80 0.58 -12.40
N GLY A 13 18.29 -0.60 -12.79
CA GLY A 13 16.91 -1.03 -12.52
C GLY A 13 16.58 -1.29 -11.04
N ASN A 14 17.59 -1.34 -10.18
CA ASN A 14 17.45 -1.58 -8.75
C ASN A 14 17.31 -0.30 -7.93
N TYR A 15 17.23 0.86 -8.59
CA TYR A 15 16.93 2.13 -7.94
C TYR A 15 15.45 2.47 -8.03
N ARG A 16 14.97 3.23 -7.03
CA ARG A 16 13.64 3.86 -7.01
C ARG A 16 13.77 5.26 -7.63
N PRO A 17 13.11 5.54 -8.76
CA PRO A 17 13.03 6.89 -9.29
C PRO A 17 12.21 7.77 -8.33
N ILE A 18 12.49 9.06 -8.32
CA ILE A 18 11.76 10.04 -7.50
C ILE A 18 11.40 11.20 -8.41
N SER A 19 10.12 11.51 -8.48
CA SER A 19 9.63 12.70 -9.16
C SER A 19 9.55 13.85 -8.16
N LEU A 20 10.47 14.80 -8.28
CA LEU A 20 10.45 16.03 -7.48
C LEU A 20 9.60 17.07 -8.21
N LEU A 21 8.42 17.35 -7.67
CA LEU A 21 7.56 18.43 -8.15
C LEU A 21 8.04 19.78 -7.60
N ARG A 22 7.91 20.84 -8.40
CA ARG A 22 8.09 22.23 -7.94
C ARG A 22 7.12 22.54 -6.80
N ASN A 23 7.41 23.56 -6.00
CA ASN A 23 6.61 23.94 -4.81
C ASN A 23 5.11 24.07 -5.11
N LEU A 24 4.73 24.72 -6.21
CA LEU A 24 3.33 24.83 -6.64
C LEU A 24 2.69 23.46 -6.95
N GLY A 25 3.44 22.55 -7.58
CA GLY A 25 2.99 21.19 -7.84
C GLY A 25 2.74 20.39 -6.56
N ASN A 26 3.55 20.61 -5.51
CA ASN A 26 3.32 19.98 -4.20
C ASN A 26 2.06 20.51 -3.50
N ILE A 27 1.77 21.81 -3.64
CA ILE A 27 0.52 22.40 -3.13
C ILE A 27 -0.68 21.78 -3.86
N TYR A 28 -0.63 21.77 -5.19
CA TYR A 28 -1.70 21.21 -6.01
C TYR A 28 -1.96 19.73 -5.71
N LYS A 29 -0.89 18.94 -5.56
CA LYS A 29 -0.97 17.53 -5.12
C LYS A 29 -1.70 17.37 -3.78
N LYS A 30 -1.45 18.26 -2.81
CA LYS A 30 -2.15 18.21 -1.50
C LYS A 30 -3.64 18.49 -1.67
N VAL A 31 -4.01 19.47 -2.47
CA VAL A 31 -5.42 19.85 -2.73
C VAL A 31 -6.17 18.72 -3.42
N ILE A 32 -5.61 18.17 -4.52
CA ILE A 32 -6.23 17.03 -5.23
C ILE A 32 -6.41 15.84 -4.28
N ARG A 33 -5.37 15.50 -3.52
CA ARG A 33 -5.41 14.36 -2.59
C ARG A 33 -6.52 14.52 -1.55
N ALA A 34 -6.74 15.74 -1.05
CA ALA A 34 -7.81 16.00 -0.08
C ALA A 34 -9.19 15.73 -0.70
N LYS A 35 -9.47 16.30 -1.87
CA LYS A 35 -10.75 16.12 -2.58
C LYS A 35 -11.01 14.66 -2.97
N LEU A 36 -10.01 13.97 -3.52
CA LEU A 36 -10.15 12.56 -3.89
C LEU A 36 -10.45 11.69 -2.68
N LYS A 37 -9.85 12.00 -1.54
CA LYS A 37 -10.04 11.22 -0.33
C LYS A 37 -11.45 11.36 0.24
N GLU A 38 -11.99 12.58 0.24
CA GLU A 38 -13.39 12.84 0.61
C GLU A 38 -14.33 12.07 -0.31
N HIS A 39 -14.17 12.23 -1.63
CA HIS A 39 -14.98 11.53 -2.62
C HIS A 39 -14.94 9.99 -2.50
N CYS A 40 -13.75 9.41 -2.32
CA CYS A 40 -13.62 7.97 -2.12
C CYS A 40 -14.24 7.48 -0.81
N SER A 41 -14.26 8.32 0.22
CA SER A 41 -14.88 8.01 1.52
C SER A 41 -16.40 8.04 1.43
N ASP A 42 -16.96 9.07 0.78
CA ASP A 42 -18.41 9.25 0.64
C ASP A 42 -19.05 8.13 -0.18
N LEU A 43 -18.35 7.67 -1.21
CA LEU A 43 -18.80 6.59 -2.10
C LEU A 43 -18.32 5.20 -1.67
N GLN A 44 -17.61 5.08 -0.54
CA GLN A 44 -17.03 3.82 -0.05
C GLN A 44 -16.27 3.02 -1.14
N ILE A 45 -15.48 3.71 -1.96
CA ILE A 45 -14.76 3.10 -3.10
C ILE A 45 -13.65 2.16 -2.62
N ILE A 46 -13.02 2.49 -1.49
CA ILE A 46 -11.87 1.76 -0.96
C ILE A 46 -12.37 0.66 -0.02
N PRO A 47 -12.05 -0.63 -0.27
CA PRO A 47 -12.44 -1.73 0.61
C PRO A 47 -11.84 -1.60 2.03
N ASP A 48 -12.55 -2.13 3.02
CA ASP A 48 -12.11 -2.10 4.43
C ASP A 48 -10.89 -2.99 4.69
N GLU A 49 -10.61 -3.94 3.80
CA GLU A 49 -9.40 -4.74 3.79
C GLU A 49 -8.16 -3.98 3.30
N GLN A 50 -8.31 -2.78 2.77
CA GLN A 50 -7.18 -1.97 2.32
C GLN A 50 -6.66 -1.08 3.46
N TYR A 51 -5.55 -1.52 4.06
CA TYR A 51 -4.90 -0.80 5.17
C TYR A 51 -3.82 0.19 4.68
N GLY A 52 -3.24 -0.05 3.50
CA GLY A 52 -2.21 0.81 2.93
C GLY A 52 -2.73 2.22 2.61
N PHE A 53 -1.99 3.25 3.02
CA PHE A 53 -2.28 4.67 2.75
C PHE A 53 -3.63 5.19 3.29
N ARG A 54 -4.28 4.46 4.22
CA ARG A 54 -5.55 4.85 4.85
C ARG A 54 -5.30 5.42 6.25
N LEU A 55 -6.09 6.42 6.65
CA LEU A 55 -6.03 6.92 8.04
C LEU A 55 -6.50 5.85 9.01
N ASN A 56 -5.93 5.85 10.22
CA ASN A 56 -6.28 4.94 11.31
C ASN A 56 -6.07 3.43 11.01
N HIS A 57 -5.40 3.10 9.91
CA HIS A 57 -5.05 1.73 9.52
C HIS A 57 -3.53 1.60 9.52
N GLY A 58 -3.00 0.80 10.44
CA GLY A 58 -1.56 0.51 10.54
C GLY A 58 -1.24 -0.92 10.13
N CYS A 59 0.06 -1.20 9.92
CA CYS A 59 0.54 -2.56 9.62
C CYS A 59 0.18 -3.56 10.73
N VAL A 60 0.18 -3.12 11.98
CA VAL A 60 -0.21 -3.95 13.15
C VAL A 60 -1.66 -4.37 13.06
N HIS A 61 -2.57 -3.48 12.66
CA HIS A 61 -3.98 -3.82 12.52
C HIS A 61 -4.20 -4.85 11.39
N GLN A 62 -3.49 -4.72 10.28
CA GLN A 62 -3.56 -5.70 9.20
C GLN A 62 -3.01 -7.07 9.62
N LEU A 63 -1.89 -7.09 10.35
CA LEU A 63 -1.32 -8.33 10.89
C LEU A 63 -2.30 -9.00 11.85
N LEU A 64 -2.89 -8.22 12.77
CA LEU A 64 -3.90 -8.71 13.72
C LEU A 64 -5.10 -9.32 12.99
N ARG A 65 -5.60 -8.66 11.94
CA ARG A 65 -6.71 -9.18 11.12
C ARG A 65 -6.34 -10.53 10.48
N VAL A 66 -5.17 -10.63 9.86
CA VAL A 66 -4.71 -11.88 9.23
C VAL A 66 -4.56 -13.00 10.27
N THR A 67 -3.94 -12.71 11.41
CA THR A 67 -3.80 -13.69 12.51
C THR A 67 -5.17 -14.15 13.02
N ASN A 68 -6.13 -13.23 13.18
CA ASN A 68 -7.49 -13.58 13.60
C ASN A 68 -8.20 -14.48 12.59
N LEU A 69 -8.04 -14.23 11.29
CA LEU A 69 -8.59 -15.09 10.24
C LEU A 69 -8.01 -16.51 10.30
N ILE A 70 -6.69 -16.62 10.49
CA ILE A 70 -6.01 -17.92 10.63
C ILE A 70 -6.48 -18.66 11.89
N THR A 71 -6.53 -17.98 13.04
CA THR A 71 -6.99 -18.58 14.30
C THR A 71 -8.45 -19.00 14.22
N HIS A 72 -9.31 -18.20 13.57
CA HIS A 72 -10.71 -18.54 13.38
C HIS A 72 -10.88 -19.78 12.48
N GLY A 73 -10.15 -19.86 11.37
CA GLY A 73 -10.14 -21.04 10.51
C GLY A 73 -9.66 -22.28 11.27
N PHE A 74 -8.60 -22.15 12.06
CA PHE A 74 -8.07 -23.23 12.90
C PHE A 74 -9.10 -23.75 13.92
N ASN A 75 -9.76 -22.84 14.65
CA ASN A 75 -10.77 -23.19 15.65
C ASN A 75 -11.97 -23.93 15.03
N ASN A 76 -12.34 -23.59 13.80
CA ASN A 76 -13.41 -24.24 13.05
C ASN A 76 -12.97 -25.51 12.30
N LYS A 77 -11.73 -25.98 12.51
CA LYS A 77 -11.13 -27.14 11.81
C LYS A 77 -11.12 -26.97 10.28
N LEU A 78 -11.02 -25.73 9.80
CA LEU A 78 -10.92 -25.41 8.37
C LEU A 78 -9.44 -25.32 7.97
N TYR A 79 -9.14 -25.77 6.75
CA TYR A 79 -7.83 -25.54 6.15
C TYR A 79 -7.74 -24.09 5.67
N THR A 80 -6.76 -23.35 6.17
CA THR A 80 -6.54 -21.95 5.81
C THR A 80 -5.23 -21.83 5.02
N GLY A 81 -5.31 -21.33 3.78
CA GLY A 81 -4.15 -21.03 2.94
C GLY A 81 -3.99 -19.52 2.73
N GLY A 82 -2.74 -19.05 2.65
CA GLY A 82 -2.42 -17.65 2.38
C GLY A 82 -1.67 -17.49 1.06
N VAL A 83 -2.08 -16.52 0.25
CA VAL A 83 -1.37 -16.13 -0.99
C VAL A 83 -0.89 -14.69 -0.83
N PHE A 84 0.42 -14.48 -0.98
CA PHE A 84 1.05 -13.17 -0.90
C PHE A 84 1.48 -12.72 -2.30
N LEU A 85 0.98 -11.57 -2.73
CA LEU A 85 1.25 -10.99 -4.05
C LEU A 85 2.00 -9.67 -3.87
N ASP A 86 3.02 -9.45 -4.69
CA ASP A 86 3.75 -8.17 -4.79
C ASP A 86 3.84 -7.73 -6.25
N VAL A 87 3.71 -6.42 -6.49
CA VAL A 87 3.72 -5.85 -7.83
C VAL A 87 5.07 -5.18 -8.11
N CYS A 88 5.85 -5.80 -9.00
CA CYS A 88 7.13 -5.25 -9.43
C CYS A 88 6.97 -3.89 -10.12
N LYS A 89 7.67 -2.87 -9.59
CA LYS A 89 7.68 -1.50 -10.14
C LYS A 89 6.28 -0.88 -10.26
N ALA A 90 5.43 -1.07 -9.24
CA ALA A 90 4.03 -0.64 -9.26
C ALA A 90 3.80 0.82 -9.71
N PHE A 91 4.67 1.76 -9.30
CA PHE A 91 4.55 3.18 -9.65
C PHE A 91 5.23 3.58 -10.95
N ASP A 92 6.14 2.76 -11.49
CA ASP A 92 6.81 3.06 -12.77
C ASP A 92 6.05 2.47 -13.97
N ARG A 93 5.11 1.55 -13.71
CA ARG A 93 4.32 0.85 -14.72
C ARG A 93 2.97 1.51 -15.03
N MET A 94 2.58 2.52 -14.26
CA MET A 94 1.36 3.31 -14.47
C MET A 94 1.71 4.62 -15.16
#